data_AF-A0A165EX89-F1
#
_entry.id   AF-A0A165EX89-F1
#
_cell.length_a   1.000
_cell.length_b   1.000
_cell.length_c   1.000
_cell.angle_alpha   90.00
_cell.angle_beta   90.00
_cell.angle_gamma   90.00
#
_symmetry.space_group_name_H-M   'P 1'
#
loop_
_entity.id
_entity.type
_entity.pdbx_description
1 polymer ?
#
loop_
_entity_poly.entity_id
_entity_poly.type
_entity_poly.pdbx_seq_one_letter_code
_entity_poly.pdbx_strand_id
1 'polypeptide(L)'
;YHWDLPQALQDKGGWDNRETIEAFVAYAEVMFKHFEGKIKYWITFNEPWCVSFLSNFIGAHAPGFENLELAMNVAHHLMIADGKTVIKFRELNTTGQIGYAPNVEWNEPYSNKQEDIDACKRANAWFIEWFFQPVFKGTYPQFMVEWFEKKGARLNIQDGDMEIINQPIDFLGINYYTGSVGRFAEGEGLLDQEKVDKGYQKTDIGWNIYPEGFYNVLCYIKEQYGDVPIYITENGSCYNDEPDNGEVKDEGRLNYLKQHLISLERSMQSGVNIKGYLTWSLLDNFEWAEGY
;
A
#
# COMPACT_ATOMS: atom_id res chain seq x y z
N TYR A 1 6.00 4.99 -9.91
CA TYR A 1 5.98 6.28 -9.19
C TYR A 1 6.24 6.00 -7.73
N HIS A 2 7.25 6.67 -7.15
CA HIS A 2 7.68 6.46 -5.77
C HIS A 2 7.73 7.78 -4.99
N TRP A 3 6.58 8.47 -4.98
CA TRP A 3 6.25 9.60 -4.09
C TRP A 3 7.00 10.92 -4.35
N ASP A 4 7.73 10.98 -5.45
CA ASP A 4 8.57 12.08 -5.89
C ASP A 4 7.87 12.96 -6.95
N LEU A 5 6.63 13.40 -6.67
CA LEU A 5 5.87 14.24 -7.62
C LEU A 5 6.67 15.52 -7.96
N PRO A 6 6.82 15.85 -9.25
CA PRO A 6 7.40 17.13 -9.64
C PRO A 6 6.66 18.30 -9.00
N GLN A 7 7.39 19.21 -8.34
CA GLN A 7 6.81 20.39 -7.67
C GLN A 7 5.92 21.21 -8.62
N ALA A 8 6.29 21.32 -9.91
CA ALA A 8 5.50 22.04 -10.90
C ALA A 8 4.09 21.46 -11.14
N LEU A 9 3.88 20.17 -10.87
CA LEU A 9 2.55 19.55 -10.85
C LEU A 9 1.85 19.81 -9.51
N GLN A 10 2.59 19.73 -8.40
CA GLN A 10 2.05 20.05 -7.07
C GLN A 10 1.52 21.49 -6.99
N ASP A 11 2.23 22.46 -7.57
CA ASP A 11 1.84 23.88 -7.63
C ASP A 11 0.52 24.09 -8.40
N LYS A 12 0.10 23.12 -9.22
CA LYS A 12 -1.18 23.10 -9.96
C LYS A 12 -2.26 22.27 -9.28
N GLY A 13 -2.05 21.83 -8.04
CA GLY A 13 -2.98 20.99 -7.28
C GLY A 13 -2.54 19.53 -7.13
N GLY A 14 -1.39 19.14 -7.68
CA GLY A 14 -0.82 17.80 -7.51
C GLY A 14 -1.78 16.70 -7.95
N TRP A 15 -1.86 15.63 -7.17
CA TRP A 15 -2.74 14.49 -7.48
C TRP A 15 -4.24 14.77 -7.36
N ASP A 16 -4.67 15.89 -6.75
CA ASP A 16 -6.08 16.31 -6.78
C ASP A 16 -6.47 16.87 -8.15
N ASN A 17 -5.50 17.35 -8.92
CA ASN A 17 -5.73 17.80 -10.29
C ASN A 17 -5.65 16.63 -11.27
N ARG A 18 -6.73 16.37 -12.02
CA ARG A 18 -6.79 15.30 -13.04
C ARG A 18 -5.78 15.49 -14.18
N GLU A 19 -5.27 16.69 -14.43
CA GLU A 19 -4.16 16.88 -15.38
C GLU A 19 -2.89 16.11 -14.98
N THR A 20 -2.71 15.84 -13.69
CA THR A 20 -1.60 15.02 -13.18
C THR A 20 -1.72 13.56 -13.60
N ILE A 21 -2.95 13.04 -13.77
CA ILE A 21 -3.20 11.69 -14.31
C ILE A 21 -2.63 11.61 -15.73
N GLU A 22 -2.98 12.57 -16.59
CA GLU A 22 -2.49 12.59 -17.98
C GLU A 22 -0.98 12.79 -18.05
N ALA A 23 -0.42 13.65 -17.19
CA ALA A 23 1.02 13.84 -17.09
C ALA A 23 1.75 12.54 -16.71
N PHE A 24 1.19 11.76 -15.77
CA PHE A 24 1.75 10.47 -15.39
C PHE A 24 1.68 9.45 -16.52
N VAL A 25 0.56 9.35 -17.23
CA VAL A 25 0.41 8.43 -18.37
C VAL A 25 1.40 8.79 -19.50
N ALA A 26 1.58 10.08 -19.78
CA ALA A 26 2.57 10.55 -20.75
C ALA A 26 4.01 10.21 -20.32
N TYR A 27 4.33 10.38 -19.03
CA TYR A 27 5.60 9.94 -18.47
C TYR A 27 5.80 8.41 -18.63
N ALA A 28 4.80 7.61 -18.28
CA ALA A 28 4.86 6.16 -18.40
C ALA A 28 5.06 5.70 -19.85
N GLU A 29 4.37 6.32 -20.81
CA GLU A 29 4.55 6.05 -22.25
C GLU A 29 5.99 6.30 -22.71
N VAL A 30 6.62 7.39 -22.24
CA VAL A 30 8.04 7.67 -22.54
C VAL A 30 8.92 6.57 -21.98
N MET A 31 8.67 6.13 -20.73
CA MET A 31 9.45 5.07 -20.08
C MET A 31 9.30 3.73 -20.82
N PHE A 32 8.08 3.33 -21.16
CA PHE A 32 7.82 2.09 -21.91
C PHE A 32 8.58 2.08 -23.25
N LYS A 33 8.47 3.15 -24.04
CA LYS A 33 9.16 3.24 -25.33
C LYS A 33 10.68 3.26 -25.21
N HIS A 34 11.22 3.95 -24.20
CA HIS A 34 12.66 4.09 -24.04
C HIS A 34 13.34 2.80 -23.56
N PHE A 35 12.66 2.05 -22.69
CA PHE A 35 13.20 0.81 -22.10
C PHE A 35 12.55 -0.46 -22.64
N GLU A 36 11.90 -0.37 -23.81
CA GLU A 36 11.26 -1.51 -24.48
C GLU A 36 12.21 -2.69 -24.61
N GLY A 37 11.73 -3.89 -24.27
CA GLY A 37 12.50 -5.14 -24.32
C GLY A 37 13.56 -5.30 -23.22
N LYS A 38 13.77 -4.31 -22.34
CA LYS A 38 14.75 -4.37 -21.24
C LYS A 38 14.14 -4.66 -19.88
N ILE A 39 12.94 -4.12 -19.63
CA ILE A 39 12.25 -4.25 -18.35
C ILE A 39 11.25 -5.40 -18.43
N LYS A 40 11.32 -6.31 -17.44
CA LYS A 40 10.44 -7.49 -17.38
C LYS A 40 9.21 -7.28 -16.50
N TYR A 41 9.31 -6.40 -15.51
CA TYR A 41 8.28 -6.13 -14.52
C TYR A 41 8.16 -4.62 -14.33
N TRP A 42 6.96 -4.10 -14.52
CA TRP A 42 6.63 -2.69 -14.40
C TRP A 42 5.68 -2.49 -13.23
N ILE A 43 6.07 -1.63 -12.28
CA ILE A 43 5.23 -1.18 -11.18
C ILE A 43 4.82 0.25 -11.47
N THR A 44 3.51 0.49 -11.62
CA THR A 44 2.94 1.83 -11.87
C THR A 44 3.10 2.70 -10.63
N PHE A 45 2.56 2.27 -9.49
CA PHE A 45 2.53 2.99 -8.22
C PHE A 45 3.07 2.12 -7.10
N ASN A 46 3.96 2.72 -6.29
CA ASN A 46 4.30 2.21 -4.98
C ASN A 46 3.40 2.87 -3.93
N GLU A 47 2.78 2.07 -3.08
CA GLU A 47 2.00 2.45 -1.90
C GLU A 47 1.02 3.62 -2.13
N PRO A 48 -0.06 3.41 -2.91
CA PRO A 48 -1.06 4.45 -3.11
C PRO A 48 -1.68 4.99 -1.81
N TRP A 49 -1.73 4.19 -0.73
CA TRP A 49 -2.18 4.64 0.60
C TRP A 49 -1.25 5.72 1.17
N CYS A 50 0.07 5.54 1.04
CA CYS A 50 1.04 6.54 1.50
C CYS A 50 0.91 7.85 0.71
N VAL A 51 0.84 7.78 -0.62
CA VAL A 51 0.69 8.97 -1.48
C VAL A 51 -0.62 9.71 -1.21
N SER A 52 -1.67 9.01 -0.81
CA SER A 52 -2.99 9.59 -0.55
C SER A 52 -3.19 9.93 0.92
N PHE A 53 -3.53 8.96 1.76
CA PHE A 53 -3.94 9.16 3.14
C PHE A 53 -2.80 9.60 4.06
N LEU A 54 -1.60 9.02 3.95
CA LEU A 54 -0.47 9.44 4.79
C LEU A 54 -0.06 10.89 4.49
N SER A 55 0.01 11.23 3.20
CA SER A 55 0.48 12.54 2.73
C SER A 55 -0.56 13.66 2.76
N ASN A 56 -1.85 13.35 2.61
CA ASN A 56 -2.90 14.36 2.42
C ASN A 56 -4.01 14.35 3.47
N PHE A 57 -4.09 13.32 4.33
CA PHE A 57 -4.99 13.30 5.48
C PHE A 57 -4.23 13.34 6.81
N ILE A 58 -3.20 12.50 6.96
CA ILE A 58 -2.35 12.48 8.17
C ILE A 58 -1.34 13.63 8.12
N GLY A 59 -0.89 14.03 6.93
CA GLY A 59 0.08 15.10 6.73
C GLY A 59 1.52 14.74 7.10
N ALA A 60 1.82 13.46 7.31
CA ALA A 60 3.14 13.00 7.74
C ALA A 60 4.19 13.09 6.62
N HIS A 61 3.77 12.88 5.37
CA HIS A 61 4.63 12.94 4.18
C HIS A 61 4.21 14.08 3.25
N ALA A 62 5.08 14.43 2.30
CA ALA A 62 4.78 15.45 1.30
C ALA A 62 3.49 15.11 0.51
N PRO A 63 2.61 16.09 0.23
CA PRO A 63 2.80 17.52 0.47
C PRO A 63 2.43 18.02 1.88
N GLY A 64 1.96 17.14 2.78
CA GLY A 64 1.70 17.48 4.18
C GLY A 64 0.34 18.14 4.43
N PHE A 65 -0.69 17.78 3.65
CA PHE A 65 -2.05 18.26 3.90
C PHE A 65 -2.76 17.39 4.95
N GLU A 66 -3.76 17.98 5.60
CA GLU A 66 -4.58 17.33 6.64
C GLU A 66 -6.08 17.41 6.26
N ASN A 67 -6.45 16.80 5.13
CA ASN A 67 -7.80 16.84 4.58
C ASN A 67 -8.24 15.47 4.05
N LEU A 68 -9.28 14.88 4.67
CA LEU A 68 -9.79 13.56 4.32
C LEU A 68 -10.37 13.49 2.92
N GLU A 69 -11.15 14.49 2.50
CA GLU A 69 -11.78 14.51 1.18
C GLU A 69 -10.72 14.64 0.07
N LEU A 70 -9.71 15.49 0.29
CA LEU A 70 -8.54 15.58 -0.57
C LEU A 70 -7.81 14.24 -0.69
N ALA A 71 -7.52 13.58 0.43
CA ALA A 71 -6.88 12.27 0.42
C ALA A 71 -7.69 11.22 -0.35
N MET A 72 -9.02 11.22 -0.22
CA MET A 72 -9.90 10.32 -0.97
C MET A 72 -9.87 10.61 -2.48
N ASN A 73 -9.89 11.88 -2.88
CA ASN A 73 -9.76 12.27 -4.28
C ASN A 73 -8.39 11.85 -4.85
N VAL A 74 -7.31 12.09 -4.11
CA VAL A 74 -5.95 11.67 -4.49
C VAL A 74 -5.90 10.15 -4.64
N ALA A 75 -6.41 9.38 -3.66
CA ALA A 75 -6.48 7.93 -3.74
C ALA A 75 -7.21 7.48 -5.01
N HIS A 76 -8.34 8.10 -5.32
CA HIS A 76 -9.11 7.80 -6.53
C HIS A 76 -8.34 8.11 -7.82
N HIS A 77 -7.71 9.28 -7.92
CA HIS A 77 -6.96 9.70 -9.10
C HIS A 77 -5.71 8.83 -9.34
N LEU A 78 -5.05 8.35 -8.28
CA LEU A 78 -3.95 7.38 -8.40
C LEU A 78 -4.42 6.07 -9.04
N MET A 79 -5.59 5.57 -8.65
CA MET A 79 -6.16 4.35 -9.24
C MET A 79 -6.57 4.56 -10.71
N ILE A 80 -7.09 5.74 -11.07
CA ILE A 80 -7.36 6.07 -12.48
C ILE A 80 -6.05 6.09 -13.27
N ALA A 81 -5.01 6.73 -12.73
CA ALA A 81 -3.70 6.81 -13.36
C ALA A 81 -3.06 5.43 -13.54
N ASP A 82 -3.24 4.51 -12.58
CA ASP A 82 -2.83 3.11 -12.69
C ASP A 82 -3.53 2.44 -13.87
N GLY A 83 -4.86 2.46 -13.88
CA GLY A 83 -5.68 1.86 -14.94
C GLY A 83 -5.37 2.40 -16.34
N LYS A 84 -5.26 3.74 -16.49
CA LYS A 84 -4.84 4.35 -17.78
C LYS A 84 -3.44 3.94 -18.20
N THR A 85 -2.53 3.76 -17.26
CA THR A 85 -1.16 3.32 -17.55
C THR A 85 -1.12 1.87 -18.00
N VAL A 86 -1.93 1.00 -17.39
CA VAL A 86 -2.12 -0.39 -17.84
C VAL A 86 -2.71 -0.41 -19.26
N ILE A 87 -3.76 0.37 -19.53
CA ILE A 87 -4.33 0.50 -20.89
C ILE A 87 -3.24 0.92 -21.88
N LYS A 88 -2.46 1.97 -21.58
CA LYS A 88 -1.37 2.46 -22.43
C LYS A 88 -0.30 1.40 -22.67
N PHE A 89 0.08 0.65 -21.63
CA PHE A 89 1.04 -0.46 -21.73
C PHE A 89 0.60 -1.49 -22.76
N ARG A 90 -0.70 -1.87 -22.72
CA ARG A 90 -1.30 -2.84 -23.67
C ARG A 90 -1.44 -2.26 -25.08
N GLU A 91 -1.88 -1.02 -25.23
CA GLU A 91 -1.99 -0.35 -26.54
C GLU A 91 -0.66 -0.30 -27.29
N LEU A 92 0.44 -0.07 -26.58
CA LEU A 92 1.79 -0.04 -27.14
C LEU A 92 2.37 -1.43 -27.42
N ASN A 93 1.71 -2.51 -26.98
CA ASN A 93 2.25 -3.87 -26.98
C ASN A 93 3.61 -3.96 -26.27
N THR A 94 3.77 -3.21 -25.18
CA THR A 94 5.01 -3.17 -24.39
C THR A 94 5.31 -4.57 -23.86
N THR A 95 6.55 -5.03 -23.99
CA THR A 95 6.95 -6.33 -23.45
C THR A 95 7.12 -6.30 -21.93
N GLY A 96 6.86 -7.45 -21.28
CA GLY A 96 6.95 -7.61 -19.82
C GLY A 96 5.59 -7.76 -19.15
N GLN A 97 5.59 -7.68 -17.82
CA GLN A 97 4.42 -7.74 -16.97
C GLN A 97 4.20 -6.39 -16.29
N ILE A 98 2.94 -6.02 -16.02
CA ILE A 98 2.59 -4.77 -15.35
C ILE A 98 1.65 -5.00 -14.16
N GLY A 99 1.89 -4.25 -13.08
CA GLY A 99 1.07 -4.21 -11.88
C GLY A 99 1.36 -2.96 -11.04
N TYR A 100 0.85 -2.94 -9.81
CA TYR A 100 1.11 -1.91 -8.80
C TYR A 100 1.47 -2.58 -7.46
N ALA A 101 2.01 -1.82 -6.51
CA ALA A 101 2.51 -2.34 -5.24
C ALA A 101 1.89 -1.57 -4.05
N PRO A 102 0.69 -1.95 -3.58
CA PRO A 102 0.13 -1.38 -2.36
C PRO A 102 0.87 -1.87 -1.11
N ASN A 103 0.99 -0.98 -0.12
CA ASN A 103 1.27 -1.37 1.25
C ASN A 103 0.03 -1.89 1.93
N VAL A 104 0.22 -2.92 2.76
CA VAL A 104 -0.84 -3.53 3.55
C VAL A 104 -0.42 -3.66 5.00
N GLU A 105 -1.40 -3.52 5.88
CA GLU A 105 -1.30 -3.87 7.30
C GLU A 105 -2.34 -4.92 7.65
N TRP A 106 -2.16 -5.57 8.80
CA TRP A 106 -3.18 -6.45 9.36
C TRP A 106 -3.52 -6.06 10.80
N ASN A 107 -4.81 -5.78 11.03
CA ASN A 107 -5.36 -5.45 12.34
C ASN A 107 -6.27 -6.57 12.83
N GLU A 108 -5.98 -7.10 14.01
CA GLU A 108 -6.79 -8.12 14.70
C GLU A 108 -7.64 -7.52 15.81
N PRO A 109 -8.90 -7.96 15.98
CA PRO A 109 -9.75 -7.47 17.06
C PRO A 109 -9.25 -7.96 18.42
N TYR A 110 -9.16 -7.05 19.37
CA TYR A 110 -8.76 -7.33 20.76
C TYR A 110 -9.68 -8.33 21.47
N SER A 111 -10.97 -8.29 21.13
CA SER A 111 -11.99 -9.18 21.69
C SER A 111 -12.96 -9.66 20.62
N ASN A 112 -13.85 -10.57 20.99
CA ASN A 112 -14.92 -11.08 20.12
C ASN A 112 -16.16 -10.17 20.08
N LYS A 113 -16.10 -8.97 20.63
CA LYS A 113 -17.19 -8.00 20.53
C LYS A 113 -17.30 -7.50 19.10
N GLN A 114 -18.53 -7.32 18.63
CA GLN A 114 -18.79 -6.86 17.26
C GLN A 114 -18.17 -5.49 16.98
N GLU A 115 -18.17 -4.58 17.96
CA GLU A 115 -17.55 -3.25 17.83
C GLU A 115 -16.05 -3.33 17.52
N ASP A 116 -15.30 -4.20 18.20
CA ASP A 116 -13.86 -4.41 17.97
C ASP A 116 -13.59 -5.04 16.60
N ILE A 117 -14.44 -6.00 16.21
CA ILE A 117 -14.38 -6.66 14.89
C ILE A 117 -14.62 -5.63 13.78
N ASP A 118 -15.66 -4.81 13.91
CA ASP A 118 -16.01 -3.80 12.91
C ASP A 118 -14.94 -2.71 12.83
N ALA A 119 -14.33 -2.32 13.95
CA ALA A 119 -13.21 -1.37 13.99
C ALA A 119 -12.00 -1.90 13.22
N CYS A 120 -11.59 -3.15 13.46
CA CYS A 120 -10.48 -3.76 12.74
C CYS A 120 -10.81 -4.02 11.27
N LYS A 121 -12.07 -4.36 10.95
CA LYS A 121 -12.53 -4.46 9.56
C LYS A 121 -12.36 -3.15 8.81
N ARG A 122 -12.70 -2.00 9.42
CA ARG A 122 -12.46 -0.68 8.81
C ARG A 122 -10.97 -0.42 8.60
N ALA A 123 -10.12 -0.75 9.58
CA ALA A 123 -8.66 -0.60 9.46
C ALA A 123 -8.08 -1.44 8.31
N ASN A 124 -8.45 -2.70 8.22
CA ASN A 124 -8.00 -3.58 7.14
C ASN A 124 -8.52 -3.11 5.78
N ALA A 125 -9.79 -2.69 5.69
CA ALA A 125 -10.37 -2.19 4.46
C ALA A 125 -9.72 -0.89 3.96
N TRP A 126 -9.23 -0.06 4.89
CA TRP A 126 -8.55 1.18 4.54
C TRP A 126 -7.21 0.96 3.84
N PHE A 127 -6.43 -0.04 4.28
CA PHE A 127 -5.16 -0.42 3.64
C PHE A 127 -5.34 -1.36 2.44
N ILE A 128 -6.34 -2.25 2.49
CA ILE A 128 -6.50 -3.34 1.53
C ILE A 128 -7.67 -3.04 0.60
N GLU A 129 -8.91 -3.17 1.09
CA GLU A 129 -10.08 -3.17 0.21
C GLU A 129 -10.21 -1.88 -0.62
N TRP A 130 -9.82 -0.73 -0.06
CA TRP A 130 -9.88 0.56 -0.74
C TRP A 130 -9.03 0.64 -2.01
N PHE A 131 -7.89 -0.05 -2.05
CA PHE A 131 -6.96 -0.03 -3.20
C PHE A 131 -7.09 -1.26 -4.09
N PHE A 132 -7.60 -2.37 -3.55
CA PHE A 132 -7.68 -3.63 -4.27
C PHE A 132 -9.04 -3.77 -4.96
N GLN A 133 -10.14 -3.49 -4.25
CA GLN A 133 -11.48 -3.70 -4.78
C GLN A 133 -11.77 -2.92 -6.08
N PRO A 134 -11.31 -1.66 -6.25
CA PRO A 134 -11.48 -0.95 -7.51
C PRO A 134 -10.85 -1.70 -8.70
N VAL A 135 -9.63 -2.22 -8.53
CA VAL A 135 -8.90 -2.92 -9.60
C VAL A 135 -9.52 -4.28 -9.88
N PHE A 136 -9.83 -5.07 -8.86
CA PHE A 136 -10.28 -6.45 -9.03
C PHE A 136 -11.80 -6.60 -9.26
N LYS A 137 -12.61 -5.68 -8.75
CA LYS A 137 -14.09 -5.78 -8.75
C LYS A 137 -14.80 -4.54 -9.31
N GLY A 138 -14.07 -3.52 -9.75
CA GLY A 138 -14.65 -2.31 -10.37
C GLY A 138 -15.52 -1.48 -9.43
N THR A 139 -15.36 -1.63 -8.12
CA THR A 139 -16.15 -0.93 -7.09
C THR A 139 -15.30 -0.61 -5.86
N TYR A 140 -15.65 0.42 -5.11
CA TYR A 140 -15.10 0.64 -3.76
C TYR A 140 -15.88 -0.17 -2.71
N PRO A 141 -15.28 -0.49 -1.54
CA PRO A 141 -16.00 -1.11 -0.43
C PRO A 141 -17.08 -0.17 0.11
N GLN A 142 -18.34 -0.46 -0.19
CA GLN A 142 -19.48 0.44 0.07
C GLN A 142 -19.59 0.86 1.55
N PHE A 143 -19.35 -0.05 2.49
CA PHE A 143 -19.39 0.28 3.93
C PHE A 143 -18.30 1.28 4.33
N MET A 144 -17.16 1.30 3.62
CA MET A 144 -16.08 2.24 3.87
C MET A 144 -16.36 3.61 3.24
N VAL A 145 -17.00 3.63 2.07
CA VAL A 145 -17.52 4.85 1.45
C VAL A 145 -18.51 5.53 2.40
N GLU A 146 -19.50 4.79 2.90
CA GLU A 146 -20.47 5.28 3.89
C GLU A 146 -19.80 5.74 5.19
N TRP A 147 -18.74 5.05 5.62
CA TRP A 147 -17.98 5.45 6.80
C TRP A 147 -17.29 6.81 6.61
N PHE A 148 -16.64 7.03 5.47
CA PHE A 148 -16.01 8.32 5.19
C PHE A 148 -17.02 9.45 5.01
N GLU A 149 -18.18 9.17 4.42
CA GLU A 149 -19.30 10.14 4.37
C GLU A 149 -19.76 10.55 5.77
N LYS A 150 -19.88 9.58 6.70
CA LYS A 150 -20.17 9.86 8.11
C LYS A 150 -19.06 10.69 8.77
N LYS A 151 -17.81 10.51 8.35
CA LYS A 151 -16.64 11.31 8.80
C LYS A 151 -16.50 12.65 8.06
N GLY A 152 -17.45 12.99 7.18
CA GLY A 152 -17.55 14.30 6.55
C GLY A 152 -16.82 14.45 5.22
N ALA A 153 -16.41 13.36 4.58
CA ALA A 153 -15.75 13.38 3.27
C ALA A 153 -16.55 12.59 2.23
N ARG A 154 -16.61 13.09 1.00
CA ARG A 154 -17.35 12.43 -0.08
C ARG A 154 -16.41 11.99 -1.19
N LEU A 155 -16.57 10.73 -1.63
CA LEU A 155 -15.83 10.21 -2.76
C LEU A 155 -16.43 10.76 -4.07
N ASN A 156 -15.60 11.41 -4.89
CA ASN A 156 -16.03 11.95 -6.17
C ASN A 156 -15.61 11.03 -7.33
N ILE A 157 -16.51 10.12 -7.73
CA ILE A 157 -16.34 9.23 -8.89
C ILE A 157 -17.05 9.86 -10.10
N GLN A 158 -16.33 10.03 -11.21
CA GLN A 158 -16.92 10.46 -12.48
C GLN A 158 -17.31 9.25 -13.35
N ASP A 159 -18.24 9.47 -14.27
CA ASP A 159 -18.66 8.45 -15.24
C ASP A 159 -17.44 7.93 -16.02
N GLY A 160 -17.26 6.61 -16.04
CA GLY A 160 -16.14 5.95 -16.72
C GLY A 160 -14.91 5.69 -15.86
N ASP A 161 -14.80 6.30 -14.66
CA ASP A 161 -13.59 6.16 -13.83
C ASP A 161 -13.38 4.71 -13.37
N MET A 162 -14.45 4.03 -12.95
CA MET A 162 -14.32 2.67 -12.42
C MET A 162 -14.00 1.65 -13.52
N GLU A 163 -14.50 1.86 -14.74
CA GLU A 163 -14.14 1.08 -15.92
C GLU A 163 -12.66 1.27 -16.28
N ILE A 164 -12.14 2.50 -16.16
CA ILE A 164 -10.72 2.79 -16.35
C ILE A 164 -9.87 2.14 -15.27
N ILE A 165 -10.31 2.12 -14.01
CA ILE A 165 -9.57 1.52 -12.90
C ILE A 165 -9.56 -0.02 -12.99
N ASN A 166 -10.67 -0.63 -13.42
CA ASN A 166 -10.85 -2.08 -13.47
C ASN A 166 -10.12 -2.73 -14.67
N GLN A 167 -8.79 -2.66 -14.67
CA GLN A 167 -7.95 -3.22 -15.72
C GLN A 167 -7.19 -4.45 -15.21
N PRO A 168 -7.06 -5.50 -16.04
CA PRO A 168 -6.36 -6.71 -15.65
C PRO A 168 -4.84 -6.46 -15.55
N ILE A 169 -4.32 -6.59 -14.34
CA ILE A 169 -2.88 -6.60 -14.03
C ILE A 169 -2.30 -8.01 -14.17
N ASP A 170 -1.00 -8.09 -14.42
CA ASP A 170 -0.28 -9.37 -14.56
C ASP A 170 0.22 -9.92 -13.21
N PHE A 171 0.50 -9.03 -12.27
CA PHE A 171 0.95 -9.36 -10.91
C PHE A 171 0.57 -8.24 -9.94
N LEU A 172 0.63 -8.56 -8.65
CA LEU A 172 0.43 -7.62 -7.56
C LEU A 172 1.72 -7.55 -6.72
N GLY A 173 2.27 -6.36 -6.55
CA GLY A 173 3.29 -6.10 -5.53
C GLY A 173 2.63 -6.01 -4.15
N ILE A 174 3.31 -6.40 -3.10
CA ILE A 174 2.85 -6.22 -1.72
C ILE A 174 4.01 -5.71 -0.88
N ASN A 175 3.78 -4.59 -0.21
CA ASN A 175 4.68 -4.07 0.81
C ASN A 175 4.07 -4.37 2.18
N TYR A 176 4.81 -5.07 3.03
CA TYR A 176 4.34 -5.42 4.38
C TYR A 176 5.45 -5.17 5.40
N TYR A 177 5.07 -4.55 6.51
CA TYR A 177 6.01 -4.25 7.60
C TYR A 177 5.48 -4.62 8.97
N THR A 178 4.20 -4.36 9.23
CA THR A 178 3.63 -4.36 10.58
C THR A 178 2.13 -4.67 10.58
N GLY A 179 1.60 -4.79 11.79
CA GLY A 179 0.17 -4.77 12.06
C GLY A 179 -0.07 -4.51 13.54
N SER A 180 -1.32 -4.60 13.97
CA SER A 180 -1.68 -4.33 15.36
C SER A 180 -2.87 -5.15 15.83
N VAL A 181 -3.09 -5.11 17.13
CA VAL A 181 -4.38 -5.50 17.72
C VAL A 181 -5.14 -4.23 18.03
N GLY A 182 -6.39 -4.15 17.61
CA GLY A 182 -7.24 -2.98 17.73
C GLY A 182 -8.51 -3.25 18.53
N ARG A 183 -9.06 -2.22 19.17
CA ARG A 183 -10.41 -2.27 19.74
C ARG A 183 -11.18 -1.01 19.40
N PHE A 184 -12.50 -1.08 19.45
CA PHE A 184 -13.34 0.07 19.20
C PHE A 184 -13.13 1.14 20.28
N ALA A 185 -12.94 2.37 19.83
CA ALA A 185 -12.88 3.55 20.68
C ALA A 185 -13.53 4.71 19.92
N GLU A 186 -14.74 5.10 20.32
CA GLU A 186 -15.48 6.17 19.67
C GLU A 186 -14.69 7.48 19.69
N GLY A 187 -14.51 8.10 18.52
CA GLY A 187 -13.76 9.34 18.38
C GLY A 187 -12.25 9.16 18.26
N GLU A 188 -11.72 7.94 18.40
CA GLU A 188 -10.30 7.67 18.23
C GLU A 188 -9.94 7.56 16.75
N GLY A 189 -9.34 8.64 16.23
CA GLY A 189 -8.90 8.74 14.85
C GLY A 189 -10.03 8.61 13.82
N LEU A 190 -9.64 8.36 12.56
CA LEU A 190 -10.58 8.26 11.45
C LEU A 190 -11.52 7.05 11.55
N LEU A 191 -11.06 5.98 12.21
CA LEU A 191 -11.70 4.66 12.14
C LEU A 191 -12.43 4.27 13.44
N ASP A 192 -12.47 5.14 14.44
CA ASP A 192 -12.97 4.85 15.79
C ASP A 192 -12.31 3.59 16.36
N GLN A 193 -10.98 3.54 16.29
CA GLN A 193 -10.17 2.41 16.69
C GLN A 193 -8.95 2.89 17.45
N GLU A 194 -8.69 2.32 18.63
CA GLU A 194 -7.42 2.46 19.32
C GLU A 194 -6.56 1.20 19.16
N LYS A 195 -5.25 1.39 19.00
CA LYS A 195 -4.28 0.29 18.99
C LYS A 195 -4.03 -0.17 20.43
N VAL A 196 -4.11 -1.48 20.67
CA VAL A 196 -3.83 -2.10 21.97
C VAL A 196 -2.42 -2.66 21.97
N ASP A 197 -1.57 -2.18 22.88
CA ASP A 197 -0.24 -2.74 23.07
C ASP A 197 -0.33 -4.12 23.74
N LYS A 198 0.11 -5.15 23.02
CA LYS A 198 0.15 -6.55 23.47
C LYS A 198 1.55 -6.98 23.92
N GLY A 199 2.50 -6.06 23.98
CA GLY A 199 3.90 -6.35 24.29
C GLY A 199 4.64 -7.04 23.14
N TYR A 200 4.22 -6.81 21.89
CA TYR A 200 4.99 -7.26 20.73
C TYR A 200 6.38 -6.64 20.75
N GLN A 201 7.39 -7.37 20.27
CA GLN A 201 8.67 -6.76 19.95
C GLN A 201 8.46 -5.67 18.91
N LYS A 202 9.23 -4.58 19.01
CA LYS A 202 9.14 -3.45 18.10
C LYS A 202 10.48 -3.20 17.42
N THR A 203 10.45 -2.69 16.20
CA THR A 203 11.61 -2.09 15.53
C THR A 203 11.98 -0.77 16.20
N ASP A 204 13.11 -0.16 15.81
CA ASP A 204 13.56 1.09 16.42
C ASP A 204 12.64 2.28 16.12
N ILE A 205 11.87 2.21 15.03
CA ILE A 205 10.81 3.17 14.68
C ILE A 205 9.45 2.82 15.32
N GLY A 206 9.42 1.87 16.27
CA GLY A 206 8.25 1.57 17.08
C GLY A 206 7.20 0.67 16.42
N TRP A 207 7.49 0.07 15.26
CA TRP A 207 6.56 -0.84 14.58
C TRP A 207 6.58 -2.22 15.19
N ASN A 208 5.40 -2.85 15.35
CA ASN A 208 5.33 -4.22 15.85
C ASN A 208 5.97 -5.20 14.86
N ILE A 209 6.82 -6.09 15.36
CA ILE A 209 7.27 -7.26 14.61
C ILE A 209 6.13 -8.28 14.62
N TYR A 210 5.40 -8.38 13.51
CA TYR A 210 4.14 -9.11 13.47
C TYR A 210 4.01 -10.07 12.27
N PRO A 211 4.80 -11.16 12.25
CA PRO A 211 4.80 -12.11 11.13
C PRO A 211 3.47 -12.85 10.94
N GLU A 212 2.62 -13.00 11.96
CA GLU A 212 1.29 -13.62 11.80
C GLU A 212 0.36 -12.72 10.97
N GLY A 213 0.45 -11.39 11.15
CA GLY A 213 -0.27 -10.44 10.32
C GLY A 213 0.10 -10.56 8.84
N PHE A 214 1.37 -10.86 8.55
CA PHE A 214 1.84 -11.09 7.18
C PHE A 214 1.17 -12.32 6.54
N TYR A 215 1.07 -13.41 7.29
CA TYR A 215 0.34 -14.60 6.83
C TYR A 215 -1.15 -14.30 6.60
N ASN A 216 -1.79 -13.67 7.58
CA ASN A 216 -3.22 -13.39 7.54
C ASN A 216 -3.62 -12.49 6.37
N VAL A 217 -2.86 -11.41 6.14
CA VAL A 217 -3.17 -10.47 5.05
C VAL A 217 -3.01 -11.12 3.68
N LEU A 218 -1.99 -11.96 3.48
CA LEU A 218 -1.78 -12.68 2.21
C LEU A 218 -2.88 -13.71 1.95
N CYS A 219 -3.30 -14.45 2.98
CA CYS A 219 -4.43 -15.36 2.86
C CYS A 219 -5.75 -14.62 2.58
N TYR A 220 -5.98 -13.49 3.26
CA TYR A 220 -7.15 -12.65 3.04
C TYR A 220 -7.20 -12.11 1.60
N ILE A 221 -6.08 -11.59 1.07
CA ILE A 221 -6.00 -11.11 -0.32
C ILE A 221 -6.37 -12.22 -1.31
N LYS A 222 -5.81 -13.42 -1.13
CA LYS A 222 -6.16 -14.58 -1.97
C LYS A 222 -7.65 -14.91 -1.89
N GLU A 223 -8.22 -14.95 -0.69
CA GLU A 223 -9.63 -15.28 -0.49
C GLU A 223 -10.54 -14.26 -1.18
N GLN A 224 -10.21 -12.97 -1.10
CA GLN A 224 -11.06 -11.90 -1.63
C GLN A 224 -10.89 -11.62 -3.12
N TYR A 225 -9.70 -11.85 -3.68
CA TYR A 225 -9.33 -11.40 -5.03
C TYR A 225 -8.79 -12.51 -5.94
N GLY A 226 -8.70 -13.75 -5.44
CA GLY A 226 -8.31 -14.92 -6.21
C GLY A 226 -6.80 -15.12 -6.33
N ASP A 227 -6.40 -15.93 -7.32
CA ASP A 227 -5.04 -16.48 -7.43
C ASP A 227 -4.07 -15.57 -8.22
N VAL A 228 -4.10 -14.26 -7.94
CA VAL A 228 -3.19 -13.30 -8.58
C VAL A 228 -1.73 -13.59 -8.22
N PRO A 229 -0.78 -13.57 -9.17
CA PRO A 229 0.64 -13.68 -8.84
C PRO A 229 1.09 -12.53 -7.94
N ILE A 230 1.63 -12.86 -6.76
CA ILE A 230 2.10 -11.87 -5.78
C ILE A 230 3.62 -11.84 -5.72
N TYR A 231 4.20 -10.65 -5.76
CA TYR A 231 5.58 -10.40 -5.37
C TYR A 231 5.59 -9.58 -4.09
N ILE A 232 6.33 -10.03 -3.08
CA ILE A 232 6.63 -9.18 -1.94
C ILE A 232 7.67 -8.19 -2.42
N THR A 233 7.23 -6.97 -2.71
CA THR A 233 8.07 -5.92 -3.33
C THR A 233 8.88 -5.19 -2.28
N GLU A 234 8.38 -5.11 -1.04
CA GLU A 234 9.12 -4.60 0.10
C GLU A 234 8.72 -5.35 1.39
N ASN A 235 9.72 -5.81 2.13
CA ASN A 235 9.57 -6.28 3.51
C ASN A 235 10.91 -6.11 4.24
N GLY A 236 10.88 -5.52 5.43
CA GLY A 236 12.09 -5.08 6.10
C GLY A 236 11.86 -4.52 7.50
N SER A 237 12.94 -4.12 8.16
CA SER A 237 12.91 -3.56 9.50
C SER A 237 14.05 -2.56 9.72
N CYS A 238 13.77 -1.50 10.47
CA CYS A 238 14.76 -0.52 10.90
C CYS A 238 15.37 -0.90 12.27
N TYR A 239 16.70 -0.99 12.30
CA TYR A 239 17.53 -1.14 13.50
C TYR A 239 18.77 -0.25 13.35
N ASN A 240 19.09 0.51 14.40
CA ASN A 240 20.21 1.47 14.44
C ASN A 240 21.47 0.80 15.02
N ASP A 241 21.85 -0.34 14.45
CA ASP A 241 23.07 -1.04 14.85
C ASP A 241 24.30 -0.40 14.19
N GLU A 242 25.21 0.11 15.03
CA GLU A 242 26.45 0.72 14.56
C GLU A 242 27.51 -0.35 14.21
N PRO A 243 28.42 -0.09 13.25
CA PRO A 243 29.53 -0.99 12.97
C PRO A 243 30.48 -1.17 14.17
N ASP A 244 30.79 -2.42 14.50
CA ASP A 244 31.81 -2.83 15.46
C ASP A 244 32.92 -3.58 14.72
N ASN A 245 34.13 -2.99 14.66
CA ASN A 245 35.28 -3.51 13.89
C ASN A 245 34.99 -3.73 12.39
N GLY A 246 34.16 -2.87 11.79
CA GLY A 246 33.83 -2.91 10.36
C GLY A 246 32.71 -3.88 10.00
N GLU A 247 32.05 -4.49 10.99
CA GLU A 247 30.91 -5.38 10.82
C GLU A 247 29.71 -4.84 11.61
N VAL A 248 28.50 -4.93 11.03
CA VAL A 248 27.25 -4.62 11.74
C VAL A 248 26.63 -5.94 12.21
N LYS A 249 26.40 -6.07 13.52
CA LYS A 249 25.82 -7.27 14.14
C LYS A 249 24.31 -7.13 14.28
N ASP A 250 23.61 -7.08 13.16
CA ASP A 250 22.17 -6.79 13.09
C ASP A 250 21.29 -8.04 13.31
N GLU A 251 21.38 -8.61 14.51
CA GLU A 251 20.58 -9.80 14.90
C GLU A 251 19.08 -9.50 14.91
N GLY A 252 18.70 -8.24 15.17
CA GLY A 252 17.32 -7.76 15.11
C GLY A 252 16.73 -7.95 13.71
N ARG A 253 17.39 -7.39 12.68
CA ARG A 253 16.96 -7.51 11.27
C ARG A 253 16.99 -8.95 10.80
N LEU A 254 18.01 -9.73 11.17
CA LEU A 254 18.07 -11.16 10.83
C LEU A 254 16.88 -11.93 11.41
N ASN A 255 16.54 -11.69 12.68
CA ASN A 255 15.40 -12.34 13.32
C ASN A 255 14.05 -11.88 12.75
N TYR A 256 13.91 -10.60 12.40
CA TYR A 256 12.73 -10.07 11.71
C TYR A 256 12.51 -10.81 10.38
N LEU A 257 13.53 -10.84 9.51
CA LEU A 257 13.45 -11.46 8.19
C LEU A 257 13.16 -12.94 8.28
N LYS A 258 13.82 -13.66 9.20
CA LYS A 258 13.58 -15.08 9.42
C LYS A 258 12.12 -15.37 9.78
N GLN A 259 11.55 -14.60 10.70
CA GLN A 259 10.16 -14.77 11.11
C GLN A 259 9.17 -14.51 9.97
N HIS A 260 9.37 -13.44 9.19
CA HIS A 260 8.49 -13.09 8.08
C HIS A 260 8.61 -14.08 6.91
N LEU A 261 9.80 -14.60 6.63
CA LEU A 261 10.00 -15.65 5.62
C LEU A 261 9.34 -16.98 6.01
N ILE A 262 9.31 -17.34 7.29
CA ILE A 262 8.56 -18.51 7.78
C ILE A 262 7.05 -18.31 7.56
N SER A 263 6.52 -17.11 7.87
CA SER A 263 5.11 -16.79 7.58
C SER A 263 4.80 -16.76 6.09
N LEU A 264 5.73 -16.31 5.25
CA LEU A 264 5.59 -16.34 3.80
C LEU A 264 5.56 -17.79 3.28
N GLU A 265 6.44 -18.66 3.78
CA GLU A 265 6.40 -20.10 3.48
C GLU A 265 5.06 -20.72 3.87
N ARG A 266 4.55 -20.41 5.06
CA ARG A 266 3.21 -20.87 5.50
C ARG A 266 2.11 -20.36 4.57
N SER A 267 2.19 -19.12 4.10
CA SER A 267 1.25 -18.55 3.13
C SER A 267 1.27 -19.32 1.80
N MET A 268 2.46 -19.66 1.32
CA MET A 268 2.64 -20.51 0.13
C MET A 268 2.05 -21.91 0.33
N GLN A 269 2.23 -22.52 1.51
CA GLN A 269 1.63 -23.81 1.86
C GLN A 269 0.09 -23.75 1.95
N SER A 270 -0.47 -22.60 2.36
CA SER A 270 -1.91 -22.28 2.27
C SER A 270 -2.37 -21.92 0.84
N GLY A 271 -1.46 -22.03 -0.13
CA GLY A 271 -1.70 -21.87 -1.56
C GLY A 271 -1.77 -20.42 -2.04
N VAL A 272 -1.18 -19.45 -1.32
CA VAL A 272 -1.01 -18.09 -1.85
C VAL A 272 0.05 -18.11 -2.96
N ASN A 273 -0.25 -17.46 -4.09
CA ASN A 273 0.55 -17.50 -5.30
C ASN A 273 1.78 -16.56 -5.26
N ILE A 274 2.68 -16.79 -4.31
CA ILE A 274 3.91 -16.01 -4.16
C ILE A 274 4.93 -16.36 -5.25
N LYS A 275 5.46 -15.35 -5.92
CA LYS A 275 6.42 -15.46 -7.03
C LYS A 275 7.80 -14.90 -6.72
N GLY A 276 7.92 -14.03 -5.72
CA GLY A 276 9.20 -13.47 -5.33
C GLY A 276 9.12 -12.67 -4.03
N TYR A 277 10.30 -12.37 -3.50
CA TYR A 277 10.49 -11.61 -2.27
C TYR A 277 11.69 -10.68 -2.44
N LEU A 278 11.49 -9.40 -2.16
CA LEU A 278 12.49 -8.34 -2.20
C LEU A 278 12.61 -7.75 -0.79
N THR A 279 13.81 -7.86 -0.21
CA THR A 279 14.11 -7.26 1.09
C THR A 279 14.19 -5.73 0.96
N TRP A 280 13.43 -5.02 1.78
CA TRP A 280 13.63 -3.59 2.01
C TRP A 280 14.61 -3.42 3.19
N SER A 281 15.73 -2.73 3.06
CA SER A 281 16.29 -2.08 1.87
C SER A 281 17.65 -2.69 1.50
N LEU A 282 18.10 -2.44 0.27
CA LEU A 282 19.45 -2.79 -0.17
C LEU A 282 20.52 -1.97 0.55
N LEU A 283 20.21 -0.69 0.82
CA LEU A 283 21.09 0.28 1.45
C LEU A 283 20.31 1.08 2.48
N ASP A 284 20.98 1.52 3.53
CA ASP A 284 20.47 2.60 4.36
C ASP A 284 20.27 3.84 3.48
N ASN A 285 19.18 4.56 3.71
CA ASN A 285 18.70 5.59 2.79
C ASN A 285 17.96 6.70 3.55
N PHE A 286 17.38 7.64 2.82
CA PHE A 286 16.51 8.66 3.41
C PHE A 286 15.13 8.04 3.68
N GLU A 287 14.91 7.62 4.92
CA GLU A 287 13.70 6.97 5.42
C GLU A 287 12.58 8.00 5.67
N TRP A 288 12.29 8.79 4.64
CA TRP A 288 11.18 9.74 4.59
C TRP A 288 11.14 10.71 5.79
N ALA A 289 10.06 10.68 6.58
CA ALA A 289 9.91 11.55 7.75
C ALA A 289 10.91 11.24 8.87
N GLU A 290 11.51 10.05 8.91
CA GLU A 290 12.48 9.64 9.93
C GLU A 290 13.90 10.16 9.64
N GLY A 291 14.19 10.55 8.40
CA GLY A 291 15.49 11.09 8.02
C GLY A 291 16.51 10.02 7.60
N TYR A 292 17.75 10.15 8.08
CA TYR A 292 18.85 9.21 7.80
C TYR A 292 19.23 8.44 9.06
#